data_AF-A0A174E9W3-F1
#
_entry.id   AF-A0A174E9W3-F1
#
_cell.length_a   1.000
_cell.length_b   1.000
_cell.length_c   1.000
_cell.angle_alpha   90.00
_cell.angle_beta   90.00
_cell.angle_gamma   90.00
#
_symmetry.space_group_name_H-M   'P 1'
#
loop_
_entity.id
_entity.type
_entity.pdbx_description
1 polymer ?
#
loop_
_entity_poly.entity_id
_entity_poly.type
_entity_poly.pdbx_seq_one_letter_code
_entity_poly.pdbx_strand_id
1 'polypeptide(L)'
;MTSPNSGTGYDKSDREKGGNGYMPISLQYNDYTATYARNPSLAGGDPFENFTNRSYKGKSVKTANKQDMLSVLETKAKMKGKPVIVSLEMDKPTIMSEFEGSADAILVNFGVQNQAVLDIISGKAEPSALLPLQMPADMRIVEEQFEDVPRDMKCYTDSEGHLYDFAFGMNWKGVIDDERVTKYK
;
A
#
# COMPACT_ATOMS: atom_id res chain seq x y z
N MET A 1 6.56 9.18 6.14
CA MET A 1 6.93 7.85 5.60
C MET A 1 6.46 7.76 4.17
N THR A 2 7.07 6.87 3.40
CA THR A 2 6.69 6.56 2.01
C THR A 2 6.10 5.16 1.93
N SER A 3 5.23 4.89 0.96
CA SER A 3 4.70 3.54 0.67
C SER A 3 5.83 2.50 0.51
N PRO A 4 5.56 1.21 0.80
CA PRO A 4 6.60 0.17 0.73
C PRO A 4 7.31 0.07 -0.62
N ASN A 5 8.64 0.01 -0.56
CA ASN A 5 9.52 -0.11 -1.72
C ASN A 5 10.28 -1.43 -1.70
N SER A 6 9.76 -2.43 -2.40
CA SER A 6 10.39 -3.75 -2.61
C SER A 6 11.14 -3.86 -3.95
N GLY A 7 11.35 -2.73 -4.63
CA GLY A 7 11.99 -2.68 -5.94
C GLY A 7 10.99 -2.61 -7.10
N THR A 8 11.46 -2.98 -8.29
CA THR A 8 10.75 -2.78 -9.57
C THR A 8 9.95 -4.00 -10.03
N GLY A 9 9.96 -5.09 -9.26
CA GLY A 9 9.37 -6.37 -9.67
C GLY A 9 10.23 -7.18 -10.65
N TYR A 10 11.48 -6.78 -10.88
CA TYR A 10 12.42 -7.53 -11.72
C TYR A 10 13.84 -7.50 -11.14
N ASP A 11 14.50 -8.65 -11.12
CA ASP A 11 15.90 -8.83 -10.73
C ASP A 11 16.69 -9.47 -11.86
N LYS A 12 17.65 -8.71 -12.41
CA LYS A 12 18.55 -9.19 -13.45
C LYS A 12 19.43 -10.35 -12.95
N SER A 13 19.86 -10.32 -11.68
CA SER A 13 20.67 -11.39 -11.09
C SER A 13 19.90 -12.70 -11.00
N ASP A 14 18.61 -12.66 -10.64
CA ASP A 14 17.73 -13.84 -10.67
C ASP A 14 17.68 -14.42 -12.09
N ARG A 15 17.49 -13.56 -13.11
CA ARG A 15 17.50 -13.98 -14.51
C ARG A 15 18.82 -14.61 -14.95
N GLU A 16 19.95 -13.99 -14.60
CA GLU A 16 21.30 -14.48 -14.93
C GLU A 16 21.62 -15.81 -14.24
N LYS A 17 21.00 -16.10 -13.09
CA LYS A 17 21.10 -17.37 -12.35
C LYS A 17 20.14 -18.46 -12.85
N GLY A 18 19.41 -18.21 -13.94
CA GLY A 18 18.48 -19.16 -14.55
C GLY A 18 17.03 -19.03 -14.09
N GLY A 19 16.71 -18.03 -13.27
CA GLY A 19 15.32 -17.64 -12.97
C GLY A 19 14.65 -16.96 -14.17
N ASN A 20 13.39 -16.55 -13.98
CA ASN A 20 12.67 -15.75 -14.97
C ASN A 20 12.84 -14.23 -14.76
N GLY A 21 13.56 -13.80 -13.73
CA GLY A 21 13.80 -12.40 -13.40
C GLY A 21 12.65 -11.70 -12.67
N TYR A 22 11.42 -12.20 -12.75
CA TYR A 22 10.26 -11.57 -12.12
C TYR A 22 10.24 -11.81 -10.61
N MET A 23 10.03 -10.74 -9.84
CA MET A 23 10.03 -10.74 -8.38
C MET A 23 8.71 -10.16 -7.85
N PRO A 24 8.22 -10.58 -6.67
CA PRO A 24 7.02 -9.98 -6.10
C PRO A 24 7.23 -8.49 -5.82
N ILE A 25 6.19 -7.70 -6.10
CA ILE A 25 6.09 -6.32 -5.61
C ILE A 25 5.28 -6.36 -4.31
N SER A 26 6.00 -6.30 -3.19
CA SER A 26 5.40 -6.22 -1.86
C SER A 26 4.81 -4.83 -1.60
N LEU A 27 3.56 -4.81 -1.15
CA LEU A 27 2.85 -3.63 -0.62
C LEU A 27 2.96 -3.54 0.91
N GLN A 28 3.81 -4.36 1.55
CA GLN A 28 4.11 -4.35 2.98
C GLN A 28 5.59 -4.01 3.25
N TYR A 29 5.88 -3.43 4.42
CA TYR A 29 7.20 -3.05 4.92
C TYR A 29 8.03 -4.25 5.40
N ASN A 30 7.42 -5.29 5.97
CA ASN A 30 8.18 -6.50 6.29
C ASN A 30 8.57 -7.27 5.02
N ASP A 31 9.70 -7.99 5.11
CA ASP A 31 10.15 -8.94 4.10
C ASP A 31 8.99 -9.86 3.70
N TYR A 32 8.88 -10.14 2.40
CA TYR A 32 7.74 -10.82 1.84
C TYR A 32 8.17 -12.03 1.00
N THR A 33 7.40 -13.11 1.08
CA THR A 33 7.54 -14.29 0.22
C THR A 33 6.22 -14.60 -0.47
N ALA A 34 6.26 -14.63 -1.79
CA ALA A 34 5.09 -14.83 -2.63
C ALA A 34 4.60 -16.28 -2.58
N THR A 35 3.51 -16.53 -1.87
CA THR A 35 3.04 -17.91 -1.60
C THR A 35 1.80 -18.27 -2.42
N TYR A 36 0.96 -17.29 -2.72
CA TYR A 36 -0.32 -17.42 -3.40
C TYR A 36 -0.26 -16.96 -4.86
N ALA A 37 0.85 -16.36 -5.29
CA ALA A 37 1.08 -15.97 -6.67
C ALA A 37 0.72 -17.08 -7.68
N ARG A 38 0.10 -16.68 -8.79
CA ARG A 38 -0.34 -17.58 -9.86
C ARG A 38 0.86 -18.31 -10.46
N ASN A 39 0.69 -19.60 -10.72
CA ASN A 39 1.65 -20.41 -11.48
C ASN A 39 0.88 -21.45 -12.30
N PRO A 40 0.85 -21.37 -13.65
CA PRO A 40 1.53 -20.36 -14.46
C PRO A 40 0.96 -18.94 -14.28
N SER A 41 1.75 -17.91 -14.58
CA SER A 41 1.26 -16.53 -14.67
C SER A 41 0.31 -16.36 -15.86
N LEU A 42 -0.59 -15.38 -15.78
CA LEU A 42 -1.41 -14.95 -16.92
C LEU A 42 -0.62 -14.06 -17.90
N ALA A 43 0.33 -13.28 -17.39
CA ALA A 43 1.23 -12.46 -18.20
C ALA A 43 2.38 -13.28 -18.79
N GLY A 44 2.80 -12.94 -20.01
CA GLY A 44 3.94 -13.55 -20.71
C GLY A 44 3.82 -13.45 -22.23
N GLY A 45 4.81 -14.00 -22.95
CA GLY A 45 4.79 -14.06 -24.42
C GLY A 45 5.34 -12.82 -25.11
N ASP A 46 6.16 -12.04 -24.43
CA ASP A 46 6.88 -10.93 -25.05
C ASP A 46 7.92 -11.46 -26.07
N PRO A 47 8.06 -10.84 -27.26
CA PRO A 47 9.01 -11.30 -28.29
C PRO A 47 10.48 -11.35 -27.85
N PHE A 48 10.85 -10.62 -26.80
CA PHE A 48 12.20 -10.60 -26.22
C PHE A 48 12.39 -11.63 -25.10
N GLU A 49 11.35 -12.37 -24.74
CA GLU A 49 11.40 -13.46 -23.76
C GLU A 49 11.31 -14.83 -24.44
N ASN A 50 12.17 -15.75 -24.03
CA ASN A 50 12.11 -17.15 -24.48
C ASN A 50 11.25 -18.04 -23.58
N PHE A 51 10.40 -17.44 -22.73
CA PHE A 51 9.49 -18.11 -21.80
C PHE A 51 8.18 -17.32 -21.69
N THR A 52 7.10 -17.99 -21.29
CA THR A 52 5.78 -17.38 -21.13
C THR A 52 5.31 -17.33 -19.68
N ASN A 53 6.02 -17.97 -18.76
CA ASN A 53 5.67 -18.00 -17.34
C ASN A 53 6.51 -17.01 -16.53
N ARG A 54 5.93 -15.86 -16.24
CA ARG A 54 6.46 -14.78 -15.39
C ARG A 54 6.12 -14.97 -13.90
N SER A 55 5.65 -16.15 -13.48
CA SER A 55 5.32 -16.41 -12.08
C SER A 55 6.51 -16.13 -11.17
N TYR A 56 6.24 -15.40 -10.10
CA TYR A 56 7.20 -15.14 -9.02
C TYR A 56 6.88 -15.96 -7.75
N LYS A 57 6.02 -16.99 -7.89
CA LYS A 57 5.63 -17.87 -6.79
C LYS A 57 6.86 -18.53 -6.15
N GLY A 58 6.94 -18.47 -4.83
CA GLY A 58 8.02 -19.00 -4.01
C GLY A 58 9.22 -18.06 -3.88
N LYS A 59 9.22 -16.89 -4.53
CA LYS A 59 10.31 -15.92 -4.42
C LYS A 59 10.09 -14.95 -3.27
N SER A 60 11.18 -14.42 -2.74
CA SER A 60 11.19 -13.47 -1.63
C SER A 60 11.80 -12.14 -2.01
N VAL A 61 11.34 -11.05 -1.38
CA VAL A 61 11.88 -9.70 -1.51
C VAL A 61 12.01 -9.03 -0.16
N LYS A 62 12.95 -8.07 -0.09
CA LYS A 62 13.11 -7.17 1.05
C LYS A 62 12.56 -5.81 0.68
N THR A 63 11.93 -5.14 1.64
CA THR A 63 11.47 -3.77 1.46
C THR A 63 12.56 -2.81 1.93
N ALA A 64 13.08 -1.99 1.01
CA ALA A 64 14.22 -1.10 1.24
C ALA A 64 13.94 -0.04 2.31
N ASN A 65 12.70 0.45 2.38
CA ASN A 65 12.25 1.46 3.36
C ASN A 65 11.51 0.85 4.56
N LYS A 66 11.81 -0.40 4.96
CA LYS A 66 11.26 -1.00 6.19
C LYS A 66 11.43 -0.13 7.44
N GLN A 67 12.50 0.66 7.47
CA GLN A 67 12.79 1.57 8.58
C GLN A 67 11.70 2.64 8.77
N ASP A 68 10.96 3.03 7.73
CA ASP A 68 9.88 4.00 7.83
C ASP A 68 8.79 3.52 8.80
N MET A 69 8.35 2.27 8.66
CA MET A 69 7.39 1.65 9.57
C MET A 69 7.97 1.50 10.98
N LEU A 70 9.21 1.03 11.11
CA LEU A 70 9.87 0.90 12.41
C LEU A 70 9.96 2.24 13.15
N SER A 71 10.24 3.33 12.42
CA SER A 71 10.26 4.68 13.00
C SER A 71 8.89 5.10 13.54
N VAL A 72 7.78 4.70 12.92
CA VAL A 72 6.42 4.93 13.47
C VAL A 72 6.23 4.16 14.78
N LEU A 73 6.54 2.86 14.79
CA LEU A 73 6.40 2.01 15.98
C LEU A 73 7.25 2.51 17.15
N GLU A 74 8.51 2.84 16.88
CA GLU A 74 9.42 3.42 17.87
C GLU A 74 8.94 4.79 18.38
N THR A 75 8.39 5.63 17.50
CA THR A 75 7.86 6.93 17.88
C THR A 75 6.67 6.76 18.82
N LYS A 76 5.72 5.86 18.52
CA LYS A 76 4.60 5.56 19.43
C LYS A 76 5.09 5.13 20.81
N ALA A 77 6.08 4.24 20.87
CA ALA A 77 6.68 3.82 22.13
C ALA A 77 7.33 4.98 22.89
N LYS A 78 8.07 5.86 22.21
CA LYS A 78 8.75 7.02 22.80
C LYS A 78 7.80 8.14 23.23
N MET A 79 6.66 8.29 22.56
CA MET A 79 5.69 9.35 22.80
C MET A 79 4.88 9.19 24.09
N LYS A 80 4.90 8.00 24.71
CA LYS A 80 4.32 7.73 26.04
C LYS A 80 2.88 8.26 26.19
N GLY A 81 2.03 7.93 25.24
CA GLY A 81 0.61 8.31 25.23
C GLY A 81 0.30 9.67 24.58
N LYS A 82 1.31 10.42 24.11
CA LYS A 82 1.05 11.58 23.24
C LYS A 82 0.61 11.13 21.84
N PRO A 83 -0.27 11.89 21.15
CA PRO A 83 -0.69 11.56 19.80
C PRO A 83 0.46 11.49 18.80
N VAL A 84 0.40 10.51 17.90
CA VAL A 84 1.31 10.31 16.77
C VAL A 84 0.50 10.47 15.48
N ILE A 85 0.83 11.50 14.71
CA ILE A 85 0.26 11.71 13.38
C ILE A 85 1.25 11.18 12.35
N VAL A 86 0.81 10.25 11.51
CA VAL A 86 1.60 9.71 10.41
C VAL A 86 1.23 10.43 9.13
N SER A 87 2.21 11.07 8.48
CA SER A 87 2.08 11.49 7.09
C SER A 87 2.64 10.40 6.18
N LEU A 88 1.75 9.78 5.40
CA LEU A 88 2.08 8.74 4.42
C LEU A 88 2.04 9.37 3.02
N GLU A 89 3.21 9.52 2.40
CA GLU A 89 3.32 9.78 0.97
C GLU A 89 3.17 8.45 0.22
N MET A 90 2.13 8.34 -0.59
CA MET A 90 1.73 7.09 -1.22
C MET A 90 1.86 7.17 -2.74
N ASP A 91 2.63 6.24 -3.31
CA ASP A 91 2.73 5.99 -4.75
C ASP A 91 2.02 4.69 -5.19
N LYS A 92 1.64 3.83 -4.24
CA LYS A 92 0.96 2.54 -4.43
C LYS A 92 0.17 2.16 -3.16
N PRO A 93 -0.87 1.30 -3.24
CA PRO A 93 -1.58 0.85 -2.05
C PRO A 93 -0.64 0.24 -1.01
N THR A 94 -0.96 0.39 0.27
CA THR A 94 -0.10 -0.04 1.38
C THR A 94 -0.86 -1.00 2.30
N ILE A 95 -0.19 -2.05 2.77
CA ILE A 95 -0.71 -2.91 3.84
C ILE A 95 -0.63 -2.15 5.15
N MET A 96 -1.73 -1.51 5.52
CA MET A 96 -1.81 -0.57 6.66
C MET A 96 -1.65 -1.25 8.02
N SER A 97 -1.96 -2.55 8.11
CA SER A 97 -1.97 -3.33 9.36
C SER A 97 -0.63 -3.36 10.09
N GLU A 98 0.49 -3.07 9.41
CA GLU A 98 1.82 -3.09 10.03
C GLU A 98 2.12 -1.87 10.90
N PHE A 99 1.38 -0.77 10.75
CA PHE A 99 1.66 0.46 11.50
C PHE A 99 0.42 1.25 11.94
N GLU A 100 -0.78 0.98 11.40
CA GLU A 100 -1.99 1.75 11.72
C GLU A 100 -2.24 1.83 13.22
N GLY A 101 -2.15 0.71 13.95
CA GLY A 101 -2.35 0.71 15.40
C GLY A 101 -1.32 1.50 16.22
N SER A 102 -0.28 2.03 15.58
CA SER A 102 0.70 2.94 16.20
C SER A 102 0.50 4.41 15.82
N ALA A 103 -0.48 4.72 14.97
CA ALA A 103 -0.87 6.06 14.59
C ALA A 103 -2.19 6.45 15.25
N ASP A 104 -2.28 7.68 15.77
CA ASP A 104 -3.54 8.26 16.25
C ASP A 104 -4.28 9.01 15.12
N ALA A 105 -3.57 9.36 14.04
CA ALA A 105 -4.13 9.83 12.79
C ALA A 105 -3.19 9.51 11.63
N ILE A 106 -3.74 9.24 10.44
CA ILE A 106 -2.98 9.00 9.21
C ILE A 106 -3.44 10.00 8.16
N LEU A 107 -2.51 10.84 7.69
CA LEU A 107 -2.72 11.73 6.57
C LEU A 107 -2.02 11.15 5.34
N VAL A 108 -2.82 10.61 4.42
CA VAL A 108 -2.33 10.12 3.13
C VAL A 108 -2.22 11.29 2.15
N ASN A 109 -1.11 11.35 1.44
CA ASN A 109 -0.89 12.30 0.36
C ASN A 109 -0.15 11.62 -0.80
N PHE A 110 -0.15 12.24 -1.98
CA PHE A 110 0.37 11.67 -3.21
C PHE A 110 1.54 12.52 -3.77
N GLY A 111 2.51 12.87 -2.92
CA GLY A 111 3.67 13.68 -3.30
C GLY A 111 3.36 15.18 -3.38
N VAL A 112 2.50 15.67 -2.48
CA VAL A 112 2.15 17.10 -2.42
C VAL A 112 3.21 17.91 -1.69
N GLN A 113 3.15 19.23 -1.78
CA GLN A 113 4.04 20.11 -1.02
C GLN A 113 3.86 19.92 0.48
N ASN A 114 4.96 19.92 1.24
CA ASN A 114 4.93 19.84 2.71
C ASN A 114 4.01 20.89 3.35
N GLN A 115 3.89 22.09 2.75
CA GLN A 115 2.99 23.13 3.25
C GLN A 115 1.53 22.69 3.24
N ALA A 116 1.08 21.93 2.24
CA ALA A 116 -0.30 21.44 2.18
C ALA A 116 -0.57 20.43 3.31
N VAL A 117 0.39 19.55 3.58
CA VAL A 117 0.33 18.60 4.71
C VAL A 117 0.25 19.36 6.04
N LEU A 118 1.11 20.37 6.23
CA LEU A 118 1.12 21.19 7.45
C LEU A 118 -0.14 22.04 7.62
N ASP A 119 -0.71 22.56 6.52
CA ASP A 119 -1.96 23.33 6.56
C ASP A 119 -3.13 22.44 7.03
N ILE A 120 -3.17 21.17 6.65
CA ILE A 120 -4.18 20.22 7.14
C ILE A 120 -3.94 19.88 8.62
N ILE A 121 -2.71 19.49 8.98
CA ILE A 121 -2.37 19.08 10.35
C ILE A 121 -2.57 20.22 11.37
N SER A 122 -2.29 21.47 10.96
CA SER A 122 -2.48 22.65 11.80
C SER A 122 -3.94 23.14 11.87
N GLY A 123 -4.85 22.52 11.12
CA GLY A 123 -6.26 22.91 11.08
C GLY A 123 -6.55 24.16 10.23
N LYS A 124 -5.59 24.61 9.41
CA LYS A 124 -5.78 25.74 8.49
C LYS A 124 -6.64 25.37 7.28
N ALA A 125 -6.66 24.10 6.88
CA ALA A 125 -7.51 23.57 5.83
C ALA A 125 -8.12 22.21 6.23
N GLU A 126 -9.41 22.01 5.93
CA GLU A 126 -10.09 20.75 6.19
C GLU A 126 -9.78 19.72 5.07
N PRO A 127 -9.43 18.46 5.40
CA PRO A 127 -9.25 17.42 4.39
C PRO A 127 -10.59 17.06 3.76
N SER A 128 -10.59 16.83 2.45
CA SER A 128 -11.81 16.52 1.69
C SER A 128 -11.61 15.44 0.62
N ALA A 129 -10.40 14.88 0.52
CA ALA A 129 -10.03 13.92 -0.52
C ALA A 129 -10.66 12.54 -0.25
N LEU A 130 -10.87 11.78 -1.33
CA LEU A 130 -11.32 10.40 -1.31
C LEU A 130 -10.25 9.52 -1.97
N LEU A 131 -10.09 8.29 -1.48
CA LEU A 131 -9.11 7.34 -2.00
C LEU A 131 -9.44 7.00 -3.47
N PRO A 132 -8.45 7.10 -4.39
CA PRO A 132 -8.62 6.71 -5.79
C PRO A 132 -8.37 5.21 -6.02
N LEU A 133 -8.15 4.42 -4.96
CA LEU A 133 -7.76 3.02 -5.00
C LEU A 133 -8.26 2.27 -3.76
N GLN A 134 -8.16 0.95 -3.78
CA GLN A 134 -8.40 0.07 -2.64
C GLN A 134 -7.11 -0.16 -1.85
N MET A 135 -7.17 -0.08 -0.52
CA MET A 135 -6.07 -0.49 0.36
C MET A 135 -6.26 -1.96 0.77
N PRO A 136 -5.42 -2.89 0.32
CA PRO A 136 -5.61 -4.32 0.58
C PRO A 136 -5.42 -4.66 2.06
N ALA A 137 -6.16 -5.65 2.56
CA ALA A 137 -6.02 -6.09 3.95
C ALA A 137 -4.70 -6.85 4.22
N ASP A 138 -4.19 -7.56 3.22
CA ASP A 138 -2.92 -8.29 3.28
C ASP A 138 -2.36 -8.57 1.87
N MET A 139 -1.13 -9.09 1.81
CA MET A 139 -0.50 -9.45 0.54
C MET A 139 -1.10 -10.67 -0.16
N ARG A 140 -1.80 -11.56 0.55
CA ARG A 140 -2.47 -12.69 -0.10
C ARG A 140 -3.58 -12.17 -1.01
N ILE A 141 -4.36 -11.20 -0.55
CA ILE A 141 -5.40 -10.53 -1.35
C ILE A 141 -4.79 -9.91 -2.62
N VAL A 142 -3.61 -9.29 -2.51
CA VAL A 142 -2.89 -8.72 -3.66
C VAL A 142 -2.49 -9.78 -4.69
N GLU A 143 -2.08 -10.96 -4.24
CA GLU A 143 -1.69 -12.06 -5.13
C GLU A 143 -2.88 -12.80 -5.76
N GLU A 144 -4.00 -12.88 -5.03
CA GLU A 144 -5.21 -13.57 -5.46
C GLU A 144 -6.14 -12.68 -6.30
N GLN A 145 -5.89 -11.36 -6.34
CA GLN A 145 -6.67 -10.42 -7.16
C GLN A 145 -6.69 -10.85 -8.64
N PHE A 146 -7.78 -10.52 -9.32
CA PHE A 146 -7.94 -10.68 -10.76
C PHE A 146 -7.43 -9.44 -11.46
N GLU A 147 -6.39 -9.59 -12.29
CA GLU A 147 -5.71 -8.47 -12.95
C GLU A 147 -6.62 -7.67 -13.91
N ASP A 148 -7.76 -8.23 -14.29
CA ASP A 148 -8.75 -7.66 -15.20
C ASP A 148 -10.06 -7.23 -14.52
N VAL A 149 -10.23 -7.46 -13.21
CA VAL A 149 -11.44 -7.07 -12.48
C VAL A 149 -11.14 -5.85 -11.61
N PRO A 150 -11.80 -4.70 -11.84
CA PRO A 150 -11.57 -3.53 -11.01
C PRO A 150 -12.17 -3.74 -9.62
N ARG A 151 -11.44 -3.30 -8.60
CA ARG A 151 -11.93 -3.19 -7.21
C ARG A 151 -12.35 -4.53 -6.58
N ASP A 152 -11.66 -5.63 -6.89
CA ASP A 152 -11.96 -6.97 -6.39
C ASP A 152 -11.23 -7.33 -5.07
N MET A 153 -10.39 -6.44 -4.55
CA MET A 153 -9.66 -6.69 -3.32
C MET A 153 -10.53 -6.52 -2.09
N LYS A 154 -10.40 -7.45 -1.14
CA LYS A 154 -10.85 -7.21 0.23
C LYS A 154 -9.99 -6.10 0.86
N CYS A 155 -10.63 -4.99 1.21
CA CYS A 155 -9.94 -3.84 1.78
C CYS A 155 -9.64 -4.00 3.27
N TYR A 156 -8.63 -3.28 3.75
CA TYR A 156 -8.31 -3.18 5.16
C TYR A 156 -9.39 -2.43 5.93
N THR A 157 -9.72 -2.92 7.13
CA THR A 157 -10.59 -2.23 8.10
C THR A 157 -9.73 -1.85 9.30
N ASP A 158 -9.72 -0.57 9.63
CA ASP A 158 -8.93 -0.03 10.74
C ASP A 158 -9.52 -0.38 12.12
N SER A 159 -8.82 0.03 13.18
CA SER A 159 -9.23 -0.23 14.56
C SER A 159 -10.55 0.45 14.97
N GLU A 160 -10.98 1.48 14.23
CA GLU A 160 -12.21 2.24 14.46
C GLU A 160 -13.37 1.75 13.56
N GLY A 161 -13.14 0.75 12.72
CA GLY A 161 -14.14 0.15 11.84
C GLY A 161 -14.29 0.83 10.48
N HIS A 162 -13.36 1.71 10.09
CA HIS A 162 -13.36 2.32 8.77
C HIS A 162 -12.76 1.39 7.72
N LEU A 163 -13.49 1.19 6.62
CA LEU A 163 -13.03 0.40 5.48
C LEU A 163 -12.30 1.30 4.47
N TYR A 164 -11.02 1.03 4.23
CA TYR A 164 -10.18 1.79 3.28
C TYR A 164 -10.39 1.33 1.82
N ASP A 165 -11.64 1.44 1.37
CA ASP A 165 -12.06 1.13 0.01
C ASP A 165 -11.92 2.35 -0.92
N PHE A 166 -12.10 2.13 -2.21
CA PHE A 166 -12.24 3.20 -3.18
C PHE A 166 -13.32 4.20 -2.74
N ALA A 167 -13.05 5.48 -2.95
CA ALA A 167 -13.88 6.60 -2.50
C ALA A 167 -14.01 6.77 -0.97
N PHE A 168 -13.21 6.09 -0.14
CA PHE A 168 -13.13 6.38 1.30
C PHE A 168 -12.33 7.66 1.57
N GLY A 169 -12.78 8.47 2.52
CA GLY A 169 -12.05 9.64 3.01
C GLY A 169 -12.73 10.21 4.24
N MET A 170 -12.01 11.04 4.99
CA MET A 170 -12.52 11.69 6.20
C MET A 170 -12.26 13.19 6.17
N ASN A 171 -13.16 13.93 6.80
CA ASN A 171 -13.03 15.35 7.12
C ASN A 171 -13.19 15.56 8.63
N TRP A 172 -13.30 16.80 9.13
CA TRP A 172 -13.41 17.04 10.57
C TRP A 172 -14.75 16.59 11.17
N LYS A 173 -15.74 16.26 10.33
CA LYS A 173 -17.04 15.72 10.73
C LYS A 173 -17.08 14.18 10.69
N GLY A 174 -16.00 13.52 10.29
CA GLY A 174 -15.90 12.06 10.19
C GLY A 174 -15.79 11.56 8.76
N VAL A 175 -16.31 10.35 8.50
CA VAL A 175 -16.32 9.75 7.16
C VAL A 175 -17.13 10.61 6.20
N ILE A 176 -16.55 10.88 5.03
CA ILE A 176 -17.21 11.62 3.97
C ILE A 176 -18.23 10.69 3.30
N ASP A 177 -19.48 11.14 3.22
CA ASP A 177 -20.56 10.48 2.49
C ASP A 177 -21.39 11.55 1.75
N ASP A 178 -20.77 12.12 0.71
CA ASP A 178 -21.37 13.15 -0.13
C ASP A 178 -21.65 12.64 -1.56
N GLU A 179 -22.14 13.54 -2.42
CA GLU A 179 -22.46 13.25 -3.83
C GLU A 179 -21.33 12.60 -4.62
N ARG A 180 -20.06 12.81 -4.26
CA ARG A 180 -18.91 12.19 -4.91
C ARG A 180 -18.84 10.71 -4.58
N VAL A 181 -19.07 10.34 -3.31
CA VAL A 181 -19.11 8.93 -2.88
C VAL A 181 -20.24 8.21 -3.60
N THR A 182 -21.44 8.80 -3.63
CA THR A 182 -22.59 8.22 -4.34
C THR A 182 -22.33 8.07 -5.85
N LYS A 183 -21.61 9.00 -6.46
CA LYS A 183 -21.32 8.98 -7.90
C LYS A 183 -20.28 7.92 -8.29
N TYR A 184 -19.27 7.71 -7.46
CA TYR A 184 -18.10 6.91 -7.82
C TYR A 184 -18.09 5.50 -7.22
N LYS A 185 -18.82 5.26 -6.13
CA LYS A 185 -18.90 3.93 -5.51
C LYS A 185 -19.82 3.03 -6.34
#